data_AF-A0A1E3QGX4-F1
#
_entry.id   AF-A0A1E3QGX4-F1
#
_cell.length_a   1.000
_cell.length_b   1.000
_cell.length_c   1.000
_cell.angle_alpha   90.00
_cell.angle_beta   90.00
_cell.angle_gamma   90.00
#
_symmetry.space_group_name_H-M   'P 1'
#
loop_
_entity.id
_entity.type
_entity.pdbx_description
1 polymer ?
#
loop_
_entity_poly.entity_id
_entity_poly.type
_entity_poly.pdbx_seq_one_letter_code
_entity_poly.pdbx_strand_id
1 'polypeptide(L)'
;MLIPVLCISTLVQLYACSYIAGDPTQPRFFAYLSLFTLLMVVLLGGDNYGILFIAIKSALSALLLNRVGDSFFVLGLCLIYHTYGTLDYTIINATCEGPTPVSALLHAATMVTAGCYVLIRSSNLLEYSPSALLIVL
;
A
#
# COMPACT_ATOMS: atom_id res chain seq x y z
N MET A 1 1.31 0.26 -16.41
CA MET A 1 1.35 0.53 -14.95
C MET A 1 0.27 1.50 -14.50
N LEU A 2 -0.07 2.54 -15.28
CA LEU A 2 -1.12 3.51 -14.91
C LEU A 2 -2.55 2.91 -14.84
N ILE A 3 -2.93 2.10 -15.83
CA ILE A 3 -4.28 1.50 -15.92
C ILE A 3 -4.68 0.70 -14.67
N PRO A 4 -3.87 -0.28 -14.18
CA PRO A 4 -4.24 -1.03 -12.98
C PRO A 4 -4.32 -0.14 -11.73
N VAL A 5 -3.46 0.87 -11.59
CA VAL A 5 -3.48 1.79 -10.45
C VAL A 5 -4.76 2.63 -10.44
N LEU A 6 -5.17 3.15 -11.59
CA LEU A 6 -6.43 3.91 -11.71
C LEU A 6 -7.65 3.02 -11.44
N CYS A 7 -7.64 1.76 -11.90
CA CYS A 7 -8.71 0.80 -11.66
C CYS A 7 -8.83 0.43 -10.17
N ILE A 8 -7.72 0.13 -9.50
CA ILE A 8 -7.72 -0.17 -8.06
C ILE A 8 -8.13 1.07 -7.26
N SER A 9 -7.63 2.24 -7.64
CA SER A 9 -7.97 3.53 -7.01
C SER A 9 -9.47 3.79 -7.02
N THR A 10 -10.14 3.61 -8.16
CA THR A 10 -11.59 3.85 -8.27
C THR A 10 -12.39 2.81 -7.48
N LEU A 11 -11.97 1.55 -7.46
CA LEU A 11 -12.59 0.51 -6.64
C LEU A 11 -12.49 0.82 -5.15
N VAL A 12 -11.33 1.29 -4.68
CA VAL A 12 -11.14 1.66 -3.27
C VAL A 12 -11.98 2.88 -2.89
N GLN A 13 -12.11 3.87 -3.78
CA GLN A 13 -12.99 5.03 -3.55
C GLN A 13 -14.46 4.63 -3.44
N LEU A 14 -14.92 3.69 -4.27
CA LEU A 14 -16.29 3.15 -4.19
C LEU A 14 -16.51 2.37 -2.90
N TYR A 15 -15.57 1.52 -2.52
CA TYR A 15 -15.62 0.78 -1.26
C TYR A 15 -15.61 1.72 -0.04
N ALA A 16 -14.78 2.75 -0.05
CA ALA A 16 -14.71 3.73 1.05
C ALA A 16 -16.01 4.51 1.23
N CYS A 17 -16.75 4.74 0.14
CA CYS A 17 -18.01 5.48 0.17
C CYS A 17 -19.09 4.71 0.94
N SER A 18 -19.20 3.41 0.70
CA SER A 18 -20.13 2.56 1.43
C SER A 18 -19.67 2.28 2.86
N TYR A 19 -18.36 2.16 3.08
CA TYR A 19 -17.79 1.80 4.38
C TYR A 19 -17.90 2.92 5.43
N ILE A 20 -17.73 4.18 5.03
CA ILE A 20 -17.66 5.36 5.94
C ILE A 20 -18.91 6.25 5.78
N ALA A 21 -20.01 5.71 5.24
CA ALA A 21 -21.23 6.49 4.97
C ALA A 21 -21.87 7.13 6.21
N GLY A 22 -21.58 6.60 7.41
CA GLY A 22 -22.14 7.09 8.67
C GLY A 22 -21.26 8.11 9.43
N ASP A 23 -20.00 8.33 9.01
CA ASP A 23 -19.05 9.11 9.81
C ASP A 23 -18.89 10.56 9.34
N PRO A 24 -18.83 11.54 10.26
CA PRO A 24 -18.66 12.96 9.92
C PRO A 24 -17.27 13.31 9.36
N THR A 25 -16.30 12.39 9.43
CA THR A 25 -14.92 12.60 8.95
C THR A 25 -14.71 12.21 7.48
N GLN A 26 -15.76 11.71 6.81
CA GLN A 26 -15.76 11.28 5.41
C GLN A 26 -14.98 12.20 4.45
N PRO A 27 -15.20 13.54 4.40
CA PRO A 27 -14.51 14.39 3.43
C PRO A 27 -12.99 14.43 3.62
N ARG A 28 -12.48 14.30 4.85
CA ARG A 28 -11.04 14.28 5.12
C ARG A 28 -10.41 12.98 4.60
N PHE A 29 -11.10 11.86 4.81
CA PHE A 29 -10.65 10.55 4.33
C PHE A 29 -10.58 10.51 2.79
N PHE A 30 -11.62 11.01 2.11
CA PHE A 30 -11.62 11.11 0.65
C PHE A 30 -10.56 12.07 0.10
N ALA A 31 -10.25 13.16 0.82
CA ALA A 31 -9.15 14.06 0.46
C ALA A 31 -7.78 13.35 0.53
N TYR A 32 -7.52 12.57 1.59
CA TYR A 32 -6.28 11.77 1.67
C TYR A 32 -6.22 10.70 0.57
N LEU A 33 -7.33 10.01 0.29
CA LEU A 33 -7.39 8.97 -0.73
C LEU A 33 -7.15 9.54 -2.14
N SER A 34 -7.74 10.69 -2.47
CA SER A 34 -7.56 11.35 -3.76
C SER A 34 -6.15 11.94 -3.91
N LEU A 35 -5.61 12.59 -2.88
CA LEU A 35 -4.24 13.10 -2.87
C LEU A 35 -3.22 11.97 -3.06
N PHE A 36 -3.47 10.83 -2.42
CA PHE A 36 -2.65 9.65 -2.57
C PHE A 36 -2.59 9.16 -4.03
N THR A 37 -3.76 9.07 -4.68
CA THR A 37 -3.86 8.62 -6.08
C THR A 37 -3.21 9.61 -7.05
N LEU A 38 -3.29 10.90 -6.76
CA LEU A 38 -2.61 11.96 -7.51
C LEU A 38 -1.09 11.78 -7.45
N LEU A 39 -0.53 11.62 -6.25
CA LEU A 39 0.92 11.43 -6.09
C LEU A 39 1.43 10.18 -6.81
N MET A 40 0.64 9.09 -6.81
CA MET A 40 1.00 7.87 -7.52
C MET A 40 1.01 8.06 -9.04
N VAL A 41 0.05 8.80 -9.59
CA VAL A 41 0.01 9.15 -11.02
C VAL A 41 1.21 10.02 -11.40
N VAL A 42 1.59 11.00 -10.58
CA VAL A 42 2.77 11.85 -10.81
C VAL A 42 4.06 11.02 -10.80
N LEU A 43 4.18 10.07 -9.88
CA LEU A 43 5.34 9.20 -9.77
C LEU A 43 5.48 8.27 -10.98
N LEU A 44 4.36 7.73 -11.48
CA LEU A 44 4.33 6.87 -12.68
C LEU A 44 4.46 7.63 -14.00
N GLY A 45 4.07 8.90 -14.04
CA GLY A 45 4.08 9.73 -15.26
C GLY A 45 5.38 10.51 -15.49
N GLY A 46 6.30 10.54 -14.52
CA GLY A 46 7.53 11.32 -14.65
C GLY A 46 8.57 10.63 -15.53
N ASP A 47 9.04 11.29 -16.59
CA ASP A 47 10.08 10.79 -17.51
C ASP A 47 11.52 11.20 -17.16
N ASN A 48 11.71 11.71 -15.94
CA ASN A 48 13.01 12.21 -15.48
C ASN A 48 13.59 11.35 -14.37
N TYR A 49 14.92 11.22 -14.33
CA TYR A 49 15.65 10.54 -13.26
C TYR A 49 15.36 11.10 -11.86
N GLY A 50 14.97 12.37 -11.75
CA GLY A 50 14.56 12.98 -10.48
C GLY A 50 13.29 12.35 -9.88
N ILE A 51 12.26 12.10 -10.71
CA ILE A 51 11.04 11.40 -10.26
C ILE A 51 11.36 9.94 -9.93
N LEU A 52 12.25 9.29 -10.70
CA LEU A 52 12.70 7.94 -10.41
C LEU A 52 13.44 7.84 -9.06
N PHE A 53 14.26 8.83 -8.70
CA PHE A 53 14.96 8.86 -7.41
C PHE A 53 14.01 8.99 -6.22
N ILE A 54 13.00 9.85 -6.34
CA ILE A 54 11.94 9.99 -5.33
C ILE A 54 11.19 8.66 -5.16
N ALA A 55 10.89 7.98 -6.27
CA ALA A 55 10.23 6.67 -6.27
C ALA A 55 11.05 5.57 -5.56
N ILE A 56 12.36 5.53 -5.80
CA ILE A 56 13.26 4.57 -5.13
C ILE A 56 13.25 4.81 -3.62
N LYS A 57 13.34 6.07 -3.18
CA LYS A 57 13.34 6.41 -1.76
C LYS A 57 12.03 6.03 -1.08
N SER A 58 10.88 6.29 -1.73
CA SER A 58 9.57 5.89 -1.20
C SER A 58 9.41 4.38 -1.14
N ALA A 59 9.82 3.65 -2.20
CA ALA A 59 9.72 2.20 -2.26
C ALA A 59 10.60 1.51 -1.20
N LEU A 60 11.82 1.99 -0.97
CA LEU A 60 12.70 1.44 0.07
C LEU A 60 12.15 1.70 1.48
N SER A 61 11.63 2.91 1.74
CA SER A 61 11.00 3.22 3.03
C SER A 61 9.76 2.37 3.28
N ALA A 62 8.97 2.11 2.23
CA ALA A 62 7.81 1.26 2.26
C ALA A 62 8.22 -0.20 2.53
N LEU A 63 9.21 -0.76 1.81
CA LEU A 63 9.73 -2.12 2.04
C LEU A 63 10.21 -2.33 3.49
N LEU A 64 10.94 -1.36 4.05
CA LEU A 64 11.39 -1.40 5.44
C LEU A 64 10.22 -1.31 6.43
N LEU A 65 9.21 -0.51 6.11
CA LEU A 65 7.98 -0.41 6.89
C LEU A 65 7.11 -1.66 6.79
N ASN A 66 7.13 -2.41 5.69
CA ASN A 66 6.42 -3.69 5.59
C ASN A 66 7.03 -4.70 6.57
N ARG A 67 8.35 -4.74 6.72
CA ARG A 67 9.01 -5.65 7.67
C ARG A 67 8.74 -5.31 9.14
N VAL A 68 8.68 -4.00 9.45
CA VAL A 68 8.28 -3.51 10.78
C VAL A 68 6.78 -3.74 10.99
N GLY A 69 5.98 -3.51 9.95
CA GLY A 69 4.53 -3.73 9.92
C GLY A 69 4.16 -5.18 10.18
N ASP A 70 4.88 -6.14 9.58
CA ASP A 70 4.70 -7.58 9.85
C ASP A 70 4.96 -7.91 11.34
N SER A 71 5.93 -7.25 11.96
CA SER A 71 6.23 -7.43 13.39
C SER A 71 5.13 -6.86 14.28
N PHE A 72 4.58 -5.68 13.93
CA PHE A 72 3.43 -5.09 14.64
C PHE A 72 2.11 -5.80 14.36
N PHE A 73 1.96 -6.40 13.17
CA PHE A 73 0.79 -7.18 12.78
C PHE A 73 0.72 -8.49 13.57
N VAL A 74 1.85 -9.18 13.73
CA VAL A 74 1.96 -10.38 14.57
C VAL A 74 1.71 -10.04 16.04
N LEU A 75 2.27 -8.93 16.55
CA LEU A 75 1.99 -8.47 17.91
C LEU A 75 0.51 -8.11 18.12
N GLY A 76 -0.11 -7.46 17.12
CA GLY A 76 -1.54 -7.16 17.12
C GLY A 76 -2.41 -8.41 17.15
N LEU A 77 -2.11 -9.42 16.33
CA LEU A 77 -2.78 -10.71 16.35
C LEU A 77 -2.61 -11.44 17.69
N CYS A 78 -1.42 -11.43 18.28
CA CYS A 78 -1.17 -11.99 19.61
C CYS A 78 -1.99 -11.29 20.70
N LEU A 79 -2.09 -9.96 20.65
CA LEU A 79 -2.92 -9.19 21.59
C LEU A 79 -4.41 -9.50 21.40
N ILE A 80 -4.89 -9.58 20.17
CA ILE A 80 -6.28 -9.95 19.84
C ILE A 80 -6.60 -11.36 20.36
N TYR A 81 -5.70 -12.32 20.15
CA TYR A 81 -5.85 -13.67 20.70
C TYR A 81 -5.88 -13.65 22.24
N HIS A 82 -5.07 -12.81 22.87
CA HIS A 82 -5.07 -12.66 24.32
C HIS A 82 -6.35 -11.99 24.87
N THR A 83 -6.97 -11.07 24.13
CA THR A 83 -8.19 -10.37 24.59
C THR A 83 -9.48 -11.11 24.25
N TYR A 84 -9.55 -11.76 23.08
CA TYR A 84 -10.78 -12.39 22.56
C TYR A 84 -10.73 -13.92 22.54
N GLY A 85 -9.56 -14.54 22.74
CA GLY A 85 -9.40 -16.00 22.76
C GLY A 85 -9.59 -16.70 21.42
N THR A 86 -9.87 -15.96 20.34
CA THR A 86 -10.07 -16.50 19.00
C THR A 86 -9.42 -15.58 17.96
N LEU A 87 -9.07 -16.14 16.80
CA LEU A 87 -8.61 -15.39 15.63
C LEU A 87 -9.65 -15.44 14.48
N ASP A 88 -10.90 -15.79 14.79
CA ASP A 88 -11.94 -15.90 13.78
C ASP A 88 -12.46 -14.52 13.37
N TYR A 89 -12.25 -14.19 12.09
CA TYR A 89 -12.56 -12.87 11.53
C TYR A 89 -14.05 -12.51 11.63
N THR A 90 -14.95 -13.50 11.55
CA THR A 90 -16.40 -13.29 11.65
C THR A 90 -16.82 -12.86 13.05
N ILE A 91 -16.21 -13.45 14.08
CA ILE A 91 -16.50 -13.17 15.49
C ILE A 91 -15.92 -11.81 15.86
N ILE A 92 -14.67 -11.54 15.45
CA ILE A 92 -13.98 -10.29 15.78
C ILE A 92 -14.64 -9.09 15.10
N ASN A 93 -14.99 -9.20 13.81
CA ASN A 93 -15.62 -8.10 13.06
C ASN A 93 -17.06 -7.83 13.52
N ALA A 94 -17.73 -8.82 14.13
CA ALA A 94 -19.02 -8.63 14.78
C ALA A 94 -18.89 -7.88 16.13
N THR A 95 -17.70 -7.90 16.75
CA THR A 95 -17.43 -7.25 18.05
C THR A 95 -16.69 -5.91 17.97
N CYS A 96 -16.09 -5.58 16.81
CA CYS A 96 -15.26 -4.39 16.63
C CYS A 96 -15.74 -3.57 15.41
N GLU A 97 -16.26 -2.37 15.64
CA GLU A 97 -16.67 -1.40 14.59
C GLU A 97 -15.46 -0.66 13.96
N GLY A 98 -14.34 -1.34 13.72
CA GLY A 98 -13.06 -0.72 13.39
C GLY A 98 -12.66 -0.78 11.89
N PRO A 99 -12.13 0.32 11.31
CA PRO A 99 -11.64 0.40 9.93
C PRO A 99 -10.33 -0.38 9.74
N THR A 100 -10.43 -1.67 9.41
CA THR A 100 -9.25 -2.57 9.38
C THR A 100 -8.73 -3.04 8.01
N PRO A 101 -9.48 -3.09 6.88
CA PRO A 101 -8.91 -3.65 5.63
C PRO A 101 -8.35 -2.62 4.63
N VAL A 102 -8.85 -1.37 4.61
CA VAL A 102 -8.56 -0.44 3.50
C VAL A 102 -7.16 0.15 3.54
N SER A 103 -6.64 0.48 4.74
CA SER A 103 -5.28 0.98 4.92
C SER A 103 -4.24 -0.09 4.60
N ALA A 104 -4.48 -1.34 5.02
CA ALA A 104 -3.61 -2.49 4.71
C ALA A 104 -3.59 -2.78 3.20
N LEU A 105 -4.75 -2.74 2.54
CA LEU A 105 -4.87 -3.02 1.11
C LEU A 105 -4.23 -1.92 0.24
N LEU A 106 -4.40 -0.64 0.60
CA LEU A 106 -3.72 0.46 -0.07
C LEU A 106 -2.21 0.43 0.14
N HIS A 107 -1.73 0.11 1.36
CA HIS A 107 -0.29 0.04 1.62
C HIS A 107 0.37 -1.11 0.83
N ALA A 108 -0.26 -2.29 0.81
CA ALA A 108 0.23 -3.44 0.06
C ALA A 108 0.22 -3.20 -1.46
N ALA A 109 -0.91 -2.71 -2.02
CA ALA A 109 -1.04 -2.51 -3.45
C ALA A 109 -0.07 -1.44 -4.01
N THR A 110 0.24 -0.43 -3.21
CA THR A 110 1.01 0.73 -3.68
C THR A 110 2.50 0.56 -3.48
N MET A 111 2.90 -0.14 -2.43
CA MET A 111 4.28 -0.56 -2.24
C MET A 111 4.73 -1.54 -3.34
N VAL A 112 3.88 -2.52 -3.68
CA VAL A 112 4.19 -3.50 -4.72
C VAL A 112 4.25 -2.84 -6.10
N THR A 113 3.30 -1.96 -6.44
CA THR A 113 3.29 -1.27 -7.74
C THR A 113 4.44 -0.27 -7.89
N ALA A 114 4.82 0.46 -6.84
CA ALA A 114 5.98 1.34 -6.86
C ALA A 114 7.30 0.56 -6.99
N GLY A 115 7.43 -0.57 -6.27
CA GLY A 115 8.60 -1.44 -6.37
C GLY A 115 8.77 -2.07 -7.76
N CYS A 116 7.70 -2.66 -8.31
CA CYS A 116 7.71 -3.23 -9.66
C CYS A 116 7.99 -2.16 -10.74
N TYR A 117 7.43 -0.95 -10.61
CA TYR A 117 7.68 0.13 -11.57
C TYR A 117 9.15 0.53 -11.61
N VAL A 118 9.79 0.67 -10.45
CA VAL A 118 11.22 1.01 -10.35
C VAL A 118 12.07 -0.09 -11.00
N LEU A 119 11.81 -1.36 -10.69
CA LEU A 119 12.58 -2.49 -11.25
C LEU A 119 12.46 -2.61 -12.77
N ILE A 120 11.25 -2.44 -13.31
CA ILE A 120 11.01 -2.49 -14.76
C ILE A 120 11.74 -1.35 -15.47
N ARG A 121 11.77 -0.15 -14.86
CA ARG A 121 12.44 1.00 -15.47
C ARG A 121 13.95 0.98 -15.30
N SER A 122 14.46 0.34 -14.24
CA SER A 122 15.89 0.12 -14.02
C SER A 122 16.43 -1.15 -14.69
N SER A 123 15.61 -1.87 -15.48
CA SER A 123 15.99 -3.10 -16.20
C SER A 123 17.29 -2.92 -17.00
N ASN A 124 17.40 -1.85 -17.78
CA ASN A 124 18.61 -1.53 -18.56
C ASN A 124 19.86 -1.29 -17.69
N LEU A 125 19.71 -0.91 -16.41
CA LEU A 125 20.84 -0.75 -15.46
C LEU A 125 21.17 -2.06 -14.74
N LEU A 126 20.16 -2.90 -14.47
CA LEU A 126 20.31 -4.20 -13.81
C LEU A 126 21.01 -5.22 -14.71
N GLU A 127 20.83 -5.14 -16.04
CA GLU A 127 21.53 -6.01 -17.00
C GLU A 127 23.05 -5.82 -17.02
N TYR A 128 23.57 -4.63 -16.67
CA TYR A 128 25.01 -4.36 -16.55
C TYR A 128 25.59 -4.69 -15.17
N SER A 129 24.77 -5.12 -14.20
CA SER A 129 25.20 -5.46 -12.84
C SER A 129 24.76 -6.88 -12.47
N PRO A 130 25.55 -7.92 -12.79
CA PRO A 130 25.17 -9.32 -12.58
C PRO A 130 24.91 -9.65 -11.10
N SER A 131 25.58 -8.96 -10.17
CA SER A 131 25.38 -9.11 -8.73
C SER A 131 24.00 -8.63 -8.26
N ALA A 132 23.46 -7.58 -8.88
CA ALA A 132 22.16 -7.02 -8.53
C ALA A 132 21.01 -7.85 -9.11
N LEU A 133 21.20 -8.41 -10.31
CA LEU A 133 20.23 -9.30 -10.95
C LEU A 133 19.96 -10.57 -10.11
N LEU A 134 21.02 -11.13 -9.49
CA LEU A 134 20.95 -12.36 -8.70
C LEU A 134 20.24 -12.18 -7.34
N ILE A 135 20.16 -10.96 -6.81
CA ILE A 135 19.47 -10.65 -5.55
C ILE A 135 17.97 -10.41 -5.78
N VAL A 136 17.59 -9.96 -6.98
CA VAL A 136 16.21 -9.61 -7.34
C VAL A 136 15.40 -10.83 -7.83
N LEU A 137 16.08 -11.82 -8.39
CA LEU A 137 15.51 -13.08 -8.92
C LEU A 137 15.55 -14.17 -7.85
#